data_AF-C1N3Q7-F1
#
_entry.id   AF-C1N3Q7-F1
#
_cell.length_a   1.000
_cell.length_b   1.000
_cell.length_c   1.000
_cell.angle_alpha   90.00
_cell.angle_beta   90.00
_cell.angle_gamma   90.00
#
_symmetry.space_group_name_H-M   'P 1'
#
loop_
_entity.id
_entity.type
_entity.pdbx_description
1 polymer ?
#
loop_
_entity_poly.entity_id
_entity_poly.type
_entity_poly.pdbx_seq_one_letter_code
_entity_poly.pdbx_strand_id
1 'polypeptide(L)' 'MKTTHHGRKRRIIASHEDVVLLYAGERLPDDEPLSASEVPPGCKVRRIFHPPRGVVSTYCNI' A
#
# COMPACT_ATOMS: atom_id res chain seq x y z
N MET A 1 -7.15 15.83 36.29
CA MET A 1 -6.80 16.54 35.04
C MET A 1 -6.73 15.52 33.92
N LYS A 2 -7.61 15.61 32.90
CA LYS A 2 -7.62 14.67 31.76
C LYS A 2 -6.79 15.30 30.63
N THR A 3 -5.62 14.74 30.34
CA THR A 3 -4.78 15.14 29.20
C THR A 3 -5.32 14.51 27.92
N THR A 4 -6.10 15.28 27.16
CA THR A 4 -6.63 14.86 25.86
C THR A 4 -5.52 14.94 24.80
N HIS A 5 -4.87 13.81 24.49
CA HIS A 5 -3.94 13.71 23.37
C HIS A 5 -4.68 13.86 22.03
N HIS A 6 -4.65 15.06 21.45
CA HIS A 6 -5.05 15.26 20.05
C HIS A 6 -3.96 14.68 19.13
N GLY A 7 -4.04 13.38 18.87
CA GLY A 7 -3.20 12.71 17.88
C GLY A 7 -3.45 13.31 16.50
N ARG A 8 -2.53 14.17 16.04
CA ARG A 8 -2.55 14.75 14.69
C ARG A 8 -2.32 13.64 13.67
N LYS A 9 -3.40 13.06 13.13
CA LYS A 9 -3.35 12.09 12.03
C LYS A 9 -2.73 12.80 10.81
N ARG A 10 -1.45 12.57 10.55
CA ARG A 10 -0.78 13.06 9.34
C ARG A 10 -1.28 12.22 8.17
N ARG A 11 -2.00 12.82 7.23
CA ARG A 11 -2.40 12.17 5.98
C ARG A 11 -1.14 12.03 5.13
N ILE A 12 -0.65 10.81 4.95
CA ILE A 12 0.40 10.52 3.97
C ILE A 12 -0.28 10.66 2.60
N ILE A 13 0.14 11.65 1.82
CA ILE A 13 -0.28 11.82 0.43
C ILE A 13 0.86 11.20 -0.39
N ALA A 14 0.70 9.95 -0.80
CA ALA A 14 1.60 9.30 -1.75
C ALA A 14 1.07 9.55 -3.17
N SER A 15 1.96 9.85 -4.11
CA SER A 15 1.58 9.88 -5.52
C SER A 15 1.38 8.45 -6.03
N HIS A 16 0.65 8.27 -7.14
CA HIS A 16 0.43 6.94 -7.72
C HIS A 16 1.75 6.23 -8.07
N GLU A 17 2.77 7.00 -8.43
CA GLU A 17 4.11 6.52 -8.82
C GLU A 17 4.96 6.03 -7.63
N ASP A 18 4.55 6.29 -6.38
CA ASP A 18 5.28 5.88 -5.18
C ASP A 18 4.81 4.52 -4.62
N VAL A 19 3.95 3.81 -5.35
CA VAL A 19 3.27 2.60 -4.88
C VAL A 19 3.72 1.39 -5.69
N VAL A 20 4.26 0.38 -5.01
CA VAL A 20 4.59 -0.92 -5.60
C VAL A 20 3.67 -1.98 -5.02
N LEU A 21 3.02 -2.76 -5.88
CA LEU A 21 2.24 -3.93 -5.49
C LEU A 21 3.09 -5.19 -5.68
N LEU A 22 3.10 -6.06 -4.66
CA LEU A 22 3.78 -7.35 -4.69
C LEU A 22 2.80 -8.49 -4.38
N TYR A 23 2.79 -9.51 -5.22
CA TYR A 23 2.08 -10.77 -4.99
C TYR A 23 3.08 -11.93 -5.00
N ALA A 24 3.01 -12.82 -4.01
CA ALA A 24 3.95 -13.93 -3.85
C ALA A 24 5.45 -13.54 -3.84
N GLY A 25 5.76 -12.25 -3.58
CA GLY A 25 7.13 -11.72 -3.63
C GLY A 25 7.50 -11.04 -4.96
N GLU A 26 6.67 -11.22 -6.00
CA GLU A 26 6.88 -10.65 -7.33
C GLU A 26 6.14 -9.33 -7.52
N ARG A 27 6.74 -8.40 -8.27
CA ARG A 27 6.12 -7.10 -8.58
C ARG A 27 5.00 -7.27 -9.60
N LEU A 28 3.84 -6.74 -9.26
CA LEU A 28 2.73 -6.65 -10.20
C LEU A 28 2.97 -5.45 -11.14
N PRO A 29 2.67 -5.59 -12.44
CA PRO A 29 2.79 -4.50 -13.39
C PRO A 29 1.85 -3.34 -13.04
N ASP A 30 2.36 -2.10 -13.16
CA ASP A 30 1.59 -0.90 -12.80
C ASP A 30 0.51 -0.56 -13.84
N ASP A 31 0.72 -0.95 -15.09
CA ASP A 31 -0.15 -0.63 -16.24
C ASP A 31 -1.15 -1.74 -16.60
N GLU A 32 -1.20 -2.82 -15.80
CA GLU A 32 -2.05 -3.97 -16.07
C GLU A 32 -3.12 -4.15 -14.98
N PRO A 33 -4.39 -4.35 -15.35
CA PRO A 33 -5.43 -4.58 -14.37
C PRO A 33 -5.19 -5.92 -13.65
N LEU A 34 -5.50 -5.96 -12.35
CA LEU A 34 -5.39 -7.18 -11.54
C LEU A 34 -6.20 -8.36 -12.10
N SER A 35 -7.26 -8.10 -12.87
CA SER A 35 -8.04 -9.13 -13.56
C SER A 35 -7.28 -9.84 -14.68
N ALA A 36 -6.23 -9.22 -15.23
CA ALA A 36 -5.35 -9.84 -16.22
C ALA A 36 -4.14 -10.55 -15.55
N SER A 37 -3.86 -10.25 -14.27
CA SER A 37 -2.88 -10.97 -13.48
C SER A 37 -3.40 -12.32 -12.99
N GLU A 38 -2.52 -13.29 -12.77
CA GLU A 38 -2.87 -14.61 -12.20
C GLU A 38 -3.23 -14.56 -10.69
N VAL A 39 -3.45 -13.36 -10.12
CA VAL A 39 -3.73 -13.17 -8.70
C VAL A 39 -5.17 -13.63 -8.39
N PRO A 40 -5.35 -14.70 -7.59
CA PRO A 40 -6.68 -15.18 -7.25
C PRO A 40 -7.44 -14.20 -6.35
N PRO A 41 -8.78 -14.14 -6.43
CA PRO A 41 -9.59 -13.33 -5.52
C PRO A 41 -9.43 -13.79 -4.07
N GLY A 42 -9.49 -12.85 -3.12
CA GLY A 42 -9.30 -13.12 -1.69
C GLY A 42 -7.84 -13.25 -1.26
N CYS A 43 -6.89 -13.03 -2.18
CA CYS A 43 -5.48 -13.07 -1.87
C CYS A 43 -4.99 -11.82 -1.15
N LYS A 44 -3.92 -12.00 -0.37
CA LYS A 44 -3.17 -10.89 0.23
C LYS A 44 -2.12 -10.38 -0.75
N VAL A 45 -2.18 -9.10 -1.05
CA VAL A 45 -1.13 -8.38 -1.78
C VAL A 45 -0.44 -7.41 -0.84
N ARG A 46 0.89 -7.35 -0.97
CA ARG A 46 1.71 -6.41 -0.23
C ARG A 46 1.81 -5.12 -1.03
N ARG A 47 1.39 -4.02 -0.43
CA ARG A 47 1.50 -2.68 -0.98
C ARG A 47 2.62 -1.94 -0.27
N ILE A 48 3.62 -1.55 -1.03
CA ILE A 48 4.77 -0.77 -0.56
C ILE A 48 4.58 0.65 -1.04
N PHE A 49 4.67 1.60 -0.11
CA PHE A 49 4.66 3.02 -0.37
C PHE A 49 6.04 3.58 -0.08
N HIS A 50 6.54 4.42 -0.99
CA HIS A 50 7.79 5.14 -0.84
C HIS A 50 7.55 6.64 -0.62
N PRO A 51 6.99 7.06 0.53
CA PRO A 51 6.89 8.49 0.81
C PRO A 51 8.29 9.13 0.90
N PRO A 52 8.41 10.46 0.73
CA PRO A 52 9.70 11.17 0.77
C PRO A 52 10.56 10.99 2.02
N ARG A 53 10.04 10.37 3.08
CA ARG A 53 10.72 10.19 4.37
C ARG A 53 10.73 8.74 4.87
N GLY A 54 10.64 7.76 3.98
CA GLY A 54 10.84 6.36 4.35
C GLY A 54 10.04 5.39 3.49
N VAL A 55 9.92 4.16 3.97
CA VAL A 55 9.14 3.11 3.30
C VAL A 55 8.05 2.65 4.24
N VAL A 56 6.81 2.60 3.76
CA VAL A 56 5.66 2.07 4.48
C VAL A 56 5.17 0.83 3.74
N SER A 57 5.04 -0.29 4.43
CA SER A 57 4.52 -1.53 3.86
C SER A 57 3.22 -1.89 4.55
N THR A 58 2.19 -2.16 3.75
CA THR A 58 0.88 -2.62 4.22
C THR A 58 0.43 -3.82 3.42
N TYR A 59 -0.50 -4.60 3.96
CA TYR A 59 -1.14 -5.69 3.23
C TYR A 59 -2.60 -5.34 2.99
N CYS A 60 -3.10 -5.63 1.80
CA CYS A 60 -4.50 -5.51 1.45
C CYS A 60 -5.00 -6.85 0.88
N ASN A 61 -6.27 -7.16 1.16
CA ASN A 61 -6.96 -8.23 0.45
C ASN A 61 -7.53 -7.63 -0.84
N ILE A 62 -7.47 -8.39 -1.93
CA ILE A 62 -8.11 -8.06 -3.20
C ILE A 62 -9.40 -8.86 -3.33
#